data_AF-A0A814M531-F1
#
_entry.id   AF-A0A814M531-F1
#
_cell.length_a   1.000
_cell.length_b   1.000
_cell.length_c   1.000
_cell.angle_alpha   90.00
_cell.angle_beta   90.00
_cell.angle_gamma   90.00
#
_symmetry.space_group_name_H-M   'P 1'
#
loop_
_entity.id
_entity.type
_entity.pdbx_description
1 polymer ?
#
loop_
_entity_poly.entity_id
_entity_poly.type
_entity_poly.pdbx_seq_one_letter_code
_entity_poly.pdbx_strand_id
1 'polypeptide(L)'
;MNGMNAILGPSGCGKSTLLDILADRKDPKGMSGLVLVDNQPRHPSFRYTVGYVIQEDICNGTLTVRENLSFSINLRMPKEVSISEKNDCVDCVISELGLEGCANTRVGTEFLRGISGGEKKRTCIGMELVLSPKILFLDEPTTGKTI
;
A
#
# COMPACT_ATOMS: atom_id res chain seq x y z
N MET A 1 -8.68 12.79 -14.31
CA MET A 1 -8.10 13.75 -13.35
C MET A 1 -7.10 12.99 -12.51
N ASN A 2 -5.80 13.25 -12.68
CA ASN A 2 -4.80 12.79 -11.72
C ASN A 2 -4.65 13.91 -10.68
N GLY A 3 -4.86 13.59 -9.41
CA GLY A 3 -4.81 14.56 -8.32
C GLY A 3 -4.34 13.91 -7.04
N MET A 4 -3.61 14.67 -6.24
CA MET A 4 -3.19 14.27 -4.89
C MET A 4 -4.02 15.06 -3.90
N ASN A 5 -4.80 14.36 -3.08
CA ASN A 5 -5.64 14.96 -2.05
C ASN A 5 -4.99 14.74 -0.68
N ALA A 6 -4.93 15.79 0.13
CA ALA A 6 -4.38 15.74 1.48
C ALA A 6 -5.46 16.04 2.52
N ILE A 7 -5.50 15.24 3.58
CA ILE A 7 -6.39 15.43 4.74
C ILE A 7 -5.50 15.83 5.93
N LEU A 8 -5.68 17.05 6.43
CA LEU A 8 -4.90 17.58 7.56
C LEU A 8 -5.80 17.89 8.74
N GLY A 9 -5.29 17.66 9.95
CA GLY A 9 -6.01 17.90 11.19
C GLY A 9 -5.25 17.36 12.41
N PRO A 10 -5.62 17.78 13.63
CA PRO A 10 -4.93 17.38 14.86
C PRO A 10 -5.05 15.87 15.12
N SER A 11 -4.19 15.34 16.00
CA SER A 11 -4.29 13.94 16.43
C SER A 11 -5.65 13.67 17.07
N GLY A 12 -6.26 12.53 16.74
CA GLY A 12 -7.58 12.16 17.25
C GLY A 12 -8.78 12.78 16.53
N CYS A 13 -8.60 13.63 15.51
CA CYS A 13 -9.74 14.23 14.78
C CYS A 13 -10.42 13.29 13.77
N GLY A 14 -10.04 12.01 13.72
CA GLY A 14 -10.68 11.01 12.87
C GLY A 14 -10.14 10.89 11.43
N LYS A 15 -8.94 11.39 11.12
CA LYS A 15 -8.33 11.29 9.77
C LYS A 15 -8.23 9.84 9.28
N SER A 16 -7.59 8.98 10.09
CA SER A 16 -7.45 7.55 9.78
C SER A 16 -8.81 6.86 9.72
N THR A 17 -9.77 7.25 10.57
CA THR A 17 -11.15 6.76 10.49
C THR A 17 -11.81 7.16 9.18
N LEU A 18 -11.66 8.39 8.73
CA LEU A 18 -12.19 8.84 7.43
C LEU A 18 -11.54 8.08 6.27
N LEU A 19 -10.22 7.89 6.29
CA LEU A 19 -9.50 7.09 5.29
C LEU A 19 -10.01 5.64 5.25
N ASP A 20 -10.18 4.99 6.40
CA ASP A 20 -10.73 3.64 6.51
C ASP A 20 -12.16 3.57 5.93
N ILE A 21 -12.98 4.58 6.20
CA ILE A 21 -14.34 4.67 5.66
C ILE A 21 -14.30 4.79 4.15
N LEU A 22 -13.49 5.69 3.59
CA LEU A 22 -13.36 5.90 2.14
C LEU A 22 -12.85 4.64 1.43
N ALA A 23 -11.92 3.91 2.05
CA ALA A 23 -11.32 2.69 1.52
C ALA A 23 -12.19 1.41 1.72
N ASP A 24 -13.40 1.53 2.28
CA ASP A 24 -14.30 0.40 2.56
C ASP A 24 -13.71 -0.63 3.58
N ARG A 25 -12.96 -0.13 4.57
CA ARG A 25 -12.31 -0.95 5.63
C ARG A 25 -13.02 -0.90 6.99
N LYS A 26 -14.05 -0.05 7.13
CA LYS A 26 -14.80 0.13 8.39
C LYS A 26 -16.18 -0.52 8.35
N ASP A 27 -16.63 -1.06 9.49
CA ASP A 27 -18.01 -1.55 9.66
C ASP A 27 -19.01 -0.39 9.42
N PRO A 28 -20.02 -0.55 8.54
CA PRO A 28 -21.05 0.46 8.29
C PRO A 28 -21.93 0.81 9.49
N LYS A 29 -21.89 0.05 10.58
CA LYS A 29 -22.64 0.39 11.80
C LYS A 29 -22.28 1.77 12.33
N GLY A 30 -23.29 2.63 12.45
CA GLY A 30 -23.13 4.00 12.94
C GLY A 30 -22.61 5.00 11.89
N MET A 31 -22.43 4.57 10.63
CA MET A 31 -22.09 5.47 9.53
C MET A 31 -23.35 6.06 8.89
N SER A 32 -23.25 7.31 8.45
CA SER A 32 -24.27 7.98 7.63
C SER A 32 -23.59 8.72 6.47
N GLY A 33 -24.33 8.90 5.37
CA GLY A 33 -23.81 9.50 4.14
C GLY A 33 -23.56 8.47 3.02
N LEU A 34 -23.10 8.96 1.87
CA LEU A 34 -22.87 8.17 0.67
C LEU A 34 -21.46 8.43 0.14
N VAL A 35 -20.71 7.35 -0.13
CA VAL A 35 -19.43 7.41 -0.82
C VAL A 35 -19.64 6.97 -2.26
N LEU A 36 -19.28 7.84 -3.19
CA LEU A 36 -19.40 7.61 -4.63
C LEU A 36 -18.02 7.49 -5.26
N VAL A 37 -17.91 6.64 -6.27
CA VAL A 37 -16.74 6.48 -7.14
C VAL A 37 -17.27 6.61 -8.57
N ASP A 38 -16.74 7.57 -9.33
CA ASP A 38 -17.22 7.90 -10.68
C ASP A 38 -18.75 8.11 -10.73
N ASN A 39 -19.28 8.86 -9.74
CA ASN A 39 -20.71 9.12 -9.52
C ASN A 39 -21.59 7.88 -9.28
N GLN A 40 -21.00 6.72 -9.02
CA GLN A 40 -21.70 5.49 -8.69
C GLN A 40 -21.43 5.05 -7.26
N PRO A 41 -22.39 4.39 -6.58
CA PRO A 41 -22.11 3.73 -5.31
C PRO A 41 -20.96 2.74 -5.45
N ARG A 42 -20.15 2.61 -4.39
CA ARG A 42 -19.03 1.66 -4.38
C ARG A 42 -19.52 0.24 -4.65
N HIS A 43 -18.87 -0.43 -5.60
CA HIS A 43 -19.06 -1.86 -5.81
C HIS A 43 -18.61 -2.65 -4.57
N PRO A 44 -19.22 -3.80 -4.22
CA PRO A 44 -18.74 -4.64 -3.11
C PRO A 44 -17.27 -5.06 -3.21
N SER A 45 -16.74 -5.12 -4.42
CA SER A 45 -15.33 -5.43 -4.69
C SER A 45 -14.40 -4.22 -4.60
N PHE A 46 -14.90 -3.01 -4.31
CA PHE A 46 -14.12 -1.77 -4.33
C PHE A 46 -12.85 -1.85 -3.47
N ARG A 47 -12.95 -2.48 -2.28
CA ARG A 47 -11.81 -2.71 -1.38
C ARG A 47 -10.63 -3.46 -2.02
N TYR A 48 -10.89 -4.27 -3.06
CA TYR A 48 -9.87 -5.05 -3.77
C TYR A 48 -9.28 -4.30 -4.98
N THR A 49 -9.87 -3.16 -5.34
CA THR A 49 -9.46 -2.33 -6.49
C THR A 49 -8.62 -1.12 -6.09
N VAL A 50 -8.55 -0.82 -4.79
CA VAL A 50 -7.79 0.29 -4.21
C VAL A 50 -6.59 -0.23 -3.43
N GLY A 51 -5.51 0.55 -3.41
CA GLY A 51 -4.36 0.29 -2.54
C GLY A 51 -4.55 1.00 -1.20
N TYR A 52 -4.11 0.37 -0.10
CA TYR A 52 -4.15 1.00 1.22
C TYR A 52 -2.86 0.77 1.99
N VAL A 53 -2.08 1.82 2.18
CA VAL A 53 -0.87 1.80 2.99
C VAL A 53 -1.21 2.28 4.39
N ILE A 54 -1.16 1.37 5.35
CA ILE A 54 -1.35 1.67 6.77
C ILE A 54 -0.15 2.43 7.35
N GLN A 55 -0.36 3.02 8.53
CA GLN A 55 0.68 3.74 9.26
C GLN A 55 1.85 2.82 9.66
N GLU A 56 1.56 1.63 10.18
CA GLU A 56 2.56 0.64 10.57
C GLU A 56 3.17 -0.09 9.37
N ASP A 57 4.50 -0.18 9.33
CA ASP A 57 5.19 -0.88 8.24
C ASP A 57 5.19 -2.39 8.47
N ILE A 58 4.12 -3.03 8.00
CA ILE A 58 3.93 -4.47 8.04
C ILE A 58 4.45 -5.09 6.75
N CYS A 59 5.67 -5.63 6.82
CA CYS A 59 6.34 -6.37 5.76
C CYS A 59 6.99 -7.63 6.37
N ASN A 60 7.10 -8.73 5.62
CA ASN A 60 7.73 -9.94 6.16
C ASN A 60 9.25 -9.76 6.24
N GLY A 61 9.76 -9.73 7.47
CA GLY A 61 11.16 -9.47 7.77
C GLY A 61 12.15 -10.56 7.35
N THR A 62 11.69 -11.80 7.14
CA THR A 62 12.57 -12.92 6.72
C THR A 62 12.73 -12.98 5.20
N LEU A 63 11.82 -12.35 4.46
CA LEU A 63 11.84 -12.23 3.01
C LEU A 63 12.64 -11.00 2.56
N THR A 64 13.15 -11.06 1.34
CA THR A 64 13.73 -9.91 0.64
C THR A 64 12.67 -8.90 0.22
N VAL A 65 13.10 -7.68 -0.15
CA VAL A 65 12.21 -6.66 -0.72
C VAL A 65 11.47 -7.21 -1.94
N ARG A 66 12.20 -7.81 -2.89
CA ARG A 66 11.62 -8.44 -4.08
C ARG A 66 10.64 -9.55 -3.74
N GLU A 67 11.00 -10.44 -2.80
CA GLU A 67 10.12 -11.53 -2.37
C GLU A 67 8.82 -11.02 -1.74
N ASN A 68 8.85 -9.94 -0.96
CA ASN A 68 7.63 -9.32 -0.42
C ASN A 68 6.71 -8.79 -1.54
N LEU A 69 7.29 -8.10 -2.53
CA LEU A 69 6.54 -7.57 -3.69
C LEU A 69 5.96 -8.70 -4.55
N SER A 70 6.79 -9.70 -4.89
CA SER A 70 6.39 -10.89 -5.63
C SER A 70 5.33 -11.70 -4.88
N PHE A 71 5.41 -11.78 -3.55
CA PHE A 71 4.39 -12.44 -2.74
C PHE A 71 3.05 -11.69 -2.82
N SER A 72 3.06 -10.36 -2.69
CA SER A 72 1.85 -9.54 -2.80
C SER A 72 1.15 -9.72 -4.16
N ILE A 73 1.90 -9.58 -5.26
CA ILE A 73 1.32 -9.68 -6.61
C ILE A 73 0.82 -11.09 -6.93
N ASN A 74 1.53 -12.14 -6.51
CA ASN A 74 1.13 -13.52 -6.77
C ASN A 74 -0.16 -13.92 -6.06
N LEU A 75 -0.44 -13.35 -4.88
CA LEU A 75 -1.66 -13.63 -4.13
C LEU A 75 -2.87 -12.84 -4.61
N ARG A 76 -2.66 -11.64 -5.14
CA ARG A 76 -3.73 -10.68 -5.41
C ARG A 76 -4.07 -10.54 -6.89
N MET A 77 -3.16 -10.86 -7.81
CA MET A 77 -3.48 -10.87 -9.24
C MET A 77 -4.12 -12.19 -9.70
N PRO A 78 -4.97 -12.15 -10.74
CA PRO A 78 -5.52 -13.34 -11.37
C PRO A 78 -4.44 -14.33 -11.83
N LYS A 79 -4.83 -15.61 -11.97
CA LYS A 79 -3.90 -16.68 -12.38
C LYS A 79 -3.55 -16.61 -13.87
N GLU A 80 -4.39 -15.92 -14.64
CA GLU A 80 -4.27 -15.71 -16.07
C GLU A 80 -3.12 -14.77 -16.43
N VAL A 81 -2.74 -13.87 -15.51
CA VAL A 81 -1.57 -12.99 -15.68
C VAL A 81 -0.31 -13.84 -15.58
N SER A 82 0.54 -13.74 -16.60
CA SER A 82 1.76 -14.55 -16.71
C SER A 82 2.78 -14.21 -15.62
N ILE A 83 3.66 -15.17 -15.33
CA ILE A 83 4.76 -14.95 -14.38
C ILE A 83 5.69 -13.84 -14.86
N SER A 84 5.91 -13.72 -16.18
CA SER A 84 6.72 -12.66 -16.76
C SER A 84 6.12 -11.28 -16.48
N GLU A 85 4.83 -11.09 -16.79
CA GLU A 85 4.15 -9.81 -16.53
C GLU A 85 4.17 -9.45 -15.04
N LYS A 86 4.01 -10.42 -14.14
CA LYS A 86 4.10 -10.20 -12.70
C LYS A 86 5.51 -9.74 -12.29
N ASN A 87 6.55 -10.36 -12.85
CA ASN A 87 7.93 -9.98 -12.57
C ASN A 87 8.23 -8.57 -13.12
N ASP A 88 7.75 -8.25 -14.31
CA ASP A 88 7.90 -6.92 -14.92
C ASP A 88 7.26 -5.83 -14.05
N CYS A 89 6.06 -6.08 -13.50
CA CYS A 89 5.43 -5.18 -12.52
C CYS A 89 6.28 -5.00 -11.26
N VAL A 90 6.86 -6.09 -10.72
CA VAL A 90 7.74 -6.02 -9.54
C VAL A 90 9.00 -5.20 -9.84
N ASP A 91 9.64 -5.42 -10.99
CA ASP A 91 10.83 -4.67 -11.41
C ASP A 91 10.53 -3.19 -11.62
N CYS A 92 9.39 -2.87 -12.22
CA CYS A 92 8.92 -1.50 -12.39
C CYS A 92 8.78 -0.80 -11.03
N VAL A 93 8.08 -1.42 -10.07
CA VAL A 93 7.87 -0.84 -8.73
C VAL A 93 9.17 -0.71 -7.94
N ILE A 94 10.08 -1.68 -8.06
CA ILE A 94 11.41 -1.59 -7.42
C ILE A 94 12.14 -0.34 -7.94
N SER A 95 12.07 -0.06 -9.25
CA SER A 95 12.75 1.09 -9.82
C SER A 95 12.07 2.42 -9.51
N GLU A 96 10.74 2.50 -9.61
CA GLU A 96 9.97 3.72 -9.28
C GLU A 96 10.17 4.17 -7.83
N LEU A 97 10.43 3.22 -6.92
CA LEU A 97 10.63 3.49 -5.50
C LEU A 97 12.11 3.58 -5.08
N GLY A 98 13.06 3.46 -6.02
CA GLY A 98 14.49 3.52 -5.73
C GLY A 98 14.94 2.44 -4.74
N LEU A 99 14.51 1.19 -4.97
CA LEU A 99 14.80 0.02 -4.13
C LEU A 99 15.79 -0.95 -4.77
N GLU A 100 16.40 -0.62 -5.91
CA GLU A 100 17.29 -1.50 -6.67
C GLU A 100 18.47 -2.00 -5.82
N GLY A 101 19.06 -1.10 -5.02
CA GLY A 101 20.21 -1.41 -4.17
C GLY A 101 19.92 -2.40 -3.04
N CYS A 102 18.65 -2.53 -2.63
CA CYS A 102 18.23 -3.42 -1.55
C CYS A 102 17.19 -4.47 -1.98
N ALA A 103 16.92 -4.60 -3.28
CA ALA A 103 15.89 -5.49 -3.84
C ALA A 103 16.05 -6.95 -3.36
N ASN A 104 17.28 -7.43 -3.25
CA ASN A 104 17.62 -8.79 -2.83
C ASN A 104 18.08 -8.85 -1.35
N THR A 105 17.88 -7.79 -0.58
CA THR A 105 18.19 -7.73 0.85
C THR A 105 16.95 -8.04 1.66
N ARG A 106 17.11 -8.81 2.75
CA ARG A 106 16.02 -9.08 3.70
C ARG A 106 15.52 -7.79 4.33
N VAL A 107 14.20 -7.68 4.49
CA VAL A 107 13.58 -6.52 5.15
C VAL A 107 14.06 -6.41 6.61
N GLY A 108 14.30 -7.54 7.27
CA GLY A 108 14.76 -7.59 8.66
C GLY A 108 13.63 -7.67 9.66
N THR A 109 13.95 -8.18 10.84
CA THR A 109 13.04 -8.30 11.99
C THR A 109 13.61 -7.50 13.16
N GLU A 110 12.92 -7.46 14.30
CA GLU A 110 13.45 -6.86 15.53
C GLU A 110 14.76 -7.54 16.01
N PHE A 111 14.98 -8.81 15.63
CA PHE A 111 16.15 -9.60 16.01
C PHE A 111 17.20 -9.71 14.89
N LEU A 112 16.84 -9.39 13.65
CA LEU A 112 17.71 -9.51 12.49
C LEU A 112 17.75 -8.19 11.73
N ARG A 113 18.92 -7.56 11.68
CA ARG A 113 19.12 -6.34 10.90
C ARG A 113 18.80 -6.60 9.42
N GLY A 114 18.05 -5.68 8.81
CA GLY A 114 17.74 -5.67 7.39
C GLY A 114 17.93 -4.28 6.79
N ILE A 115 16.99 -3.89 5.93
CA ILE A 115 16.97 -2.58 5.27
C ILE A 115 16.67 -1.43 6.25
N SER A 116 16.91 -0.20 5.84
CA SER A 116 16.56 1.00 6.61
C SER A 116 15.05 1.16 6.78
N GLY A 117 14.62 1.94 7.77
CA GLY A 117 13.20 2.25 7.97
C GLY A 117 12.56 2.94 6.76
N GLY A 118 13.31 3.82 6.06
CA GLY A 118 12.84 4.46 4.84
C GLY A 118 12.63 3.49 3.68
N GLU A 119 13.55 2.53 3.50
CA GLU A 119 13.41 1.46 2.51
C GLU A 119 12.27 0.50 2.88
N LYS A 120 12.09 0.20 4.17
CA LYS A 120 10.95 -0.59 4.66
C LYS A 120 9.62 0.10 4.36
N LYS A 121 9.50 1.41 4.60
CA LYS A 121 8.30 2.19 4.25
C LYS A 121 8.01 2.13 2.76
N ARG A 122 9.04 2.35 1.93
CA ARG A 122 8.91 2.23 0.46
C ARG A 122 8.53 0.82 0.03
N THR A 123 9.08 -0.22 0.66
CA THR A 123 8.70 -1.62 0.40
C THR A 123 7.21 -1.86 0.67
N CYS A 124 6.70 -1.39 1.81
CA CYS A 124 5.28 -1.59 2.14
C CYS A 124 4.35 -0.74 1.24
N ILE A 125 4.79 0.44 0.76
CA ILE A 125 4.10 1.17 -0.32
C ILE A 125 4.11 0.36 -1.63
N GLY A 126 5.26 -0.19 -1.99
CA GLY A 126 5.45 -1.01 -3.19
C GLY A 126 4.53 -2.23 -3.22
N MET A 127 4.29 -2.87 -2.08
CA MET A 127 3.38 -4.02 -1.98
C MET A 127 1.94 -3.70 -2.38
N GLU A 128 1.50 -2.45 -2.27
CA GLU A 128 0.21 -1.97 -2.74
C GLU A 128 0.29 -1.49 -4.20
N LEU A 129 1.40 -0.84 -4.59
CA LEU A 129 1.62 -0.32 -5.95
C LEU A 129 1.81 -1.41 -7.01
N VAL A 130 2.32 -2.59 -6.66
CA VAL A 130 2.50 -3.71 -7.62
C VAL A 130 1.20 -4.17 -8.30
N LEU A 131 0.04 -3.80 -7.76
CA LEU A 131 -1.26 -4.07 -8.36
C LEU A 131 -1.76 -2.96 -9.29
N SER A 132 -0.99 -1.88 -9.44
CA SER A 132 -1.38 -0.68 -10.19
C SER A 132 -2.78 -0.17 -9.83
N PRO A 133 -3.08 0.08 -8.54
CA PRO A 133 -4.41 0.51 -8.12
C PRO A 133 -4.74 1.90 -8.68
N LYS A 134 -6.01 2.12 -9.06
CA LYS A 134 -6.46 3.43 -9.55
C LYS A 134 -6.53 4.50 -8.44
N ILE A 135 -6.75 4.06 -7.21
CA ILE A 135 -6.85 4.92 -6.02
C ILE A 135 -5.93 4.32 -4.97
N LEU A 136 -5.05 5.14 -4.41
CA LEU A 136 -4.14 4.78 -3.34
C LEU A 136 -4.44 5.63 -2.10
N PHE A 137 -4.77 4.96 -1.00
CA PHE A 137 -4.91 5.58 0.31
C PHE A 137 -3.61 5.41 1.09
N LEU A 138 -3.14 6.51 1.69
CA LEU A 138 -1.90 6.55 2.46
C LEU A 138 -2.22 7.12 3.84
N ASP A 139 -2.18 6.28 4.88
CA ASP A 139 -2.37 6.72 6.26
C ASP A 139 -1.02 7.10 6.86
N GLU A 140 -0.83 8.39 7.10
CA GLU A 140 0.40 8.95 7.68
C GLU A 140 1.73 8.49 7.02
N PRO A 141 1.88 8.61 5.69
CA PRO A 141 3.05 8.08 4.96
C PRO A 141 4.37 8.81 5.27
N THR A 142 4.31 9.96 5.93
CA THR A 142 5.46 10.81 6.28
C THR A 142 5.83 10.77 7.75
N THR A 143 5.05 10.10 8.61
CA THR A 143 5.34 10.04 10.05
C THR A 143 6.61 9.21 10.31
N GLY A 144 7.47 9.68 11.22
CA GLY A 144 8.71 8.98 11.60
C GLY A 144 9.92 9.19 10.68
N LYS A 145 9.86 10.14 9.73
CA LYS A 145 11.03 10.53 8.92
C LYS A 145 11.73 11.75 9.49
N THR A 146 13.05 11.71 9.55
CA THR A 146 13.89 12.92 9.71
C THR A 146 13.90 13.66 8.37
N ILE A 147 13.72 14.98 8.44
CA ILE A 147 13.78 15.92 7.29
C ILE A 147 15.11 15.86 6.57
#